data_AF-A0A2G1Z3R9-F1
#
_entry.id   AF-A0A2G1Z3R9-F1
#
_cell.length_a   1.000
_cell.length_b   1.000
_cell.length_c   1.000
_cell.angle_alpha   90.00
_cell.angle_beta   90.00
_cell.angle_gamma   90.00
#
_symmetry.space_group_name_H-M   'P 1'
#
loop_
_entity.id
_entity.type
_entity.pdbx_description
1 polymer ?
#
loop_
_entity_poly.entity_id
_entity_poly.type
_entity_poly.pdbx_seq_one_letter_code
_entity_poly.pdbx_strand_id
1 'polypeptide(L)' 'MHLALKGKGVRLSIDSNIGHFDELVRLSYGAAISKGVVMDPATGRNLSALGIDRFGAGR' A
#
# COMPACT_ATOMS: atom_id res chain seq x y z
N MET A 1 6.12 -6.73 4.73
CA MET A 1 5.21 -7.24 3.67
C MET A 1 5.86 -8.46 3.03
N HIS A 2 5.11 -9.52 2.69
CA HIS A 2 5.66 -10.79 2.16
C HIS A 2 5.17 -11.06 0.73
N LEU A 3 6.08 -11.06 -0.25
CA LEU A 3 5.78 -11.40 -1.64
C LEU A 3 6.39 -12.77 -1.97
N ALA A 4 5.54 -13.74 -2.29
CA ALA A 4 5.97 -15.07 -2.73
C ALA A 4 5.73 -15.24 -4.23
N LEU A 5 6.80 -15.32 -5.01
CA LEU A 5 6.73 -15.63 -6.44
C LEU A 5 7.02 -17.12 -6.65
N LYS A 6 6.10 -17.83 -7.31
CA LYS A 6 6.24 -19.24 -7.68
C LYS A 6 6.45 -19.35 -9.19
N GLY A 7 7.57 -19.90 -9.62
CA GLY A 7 7.84 -20.22 -11.04
C GLY A 7 8.75 -21.44 -11.20
N LYS A 8 8.41 -22.35 -12.13
CA LYS A 8 9.19 -23.51 -12.60
C LYS A 8 10.20 -24.11 -11.59
N GLY A 9 9.74 -24.46 -10.39
CA GLY A 9 10.55 -25.16 -9.38
C GLY A 9 11.35 -24.28 -8.40
N VAL A 10 11.31 -22.95 -8.52
CA VAL A 10 12.00 -22.01 -7.62
C VAL A 10 10.97 -21.15 -6.88
N ARG A 11 11.12 -21.06 -5.55
CA ARG A 11 10.33 -20.20 -4.68
C ARG A 11 11.20 -19.03 -4.24
N LEU A 12 10.91 -17.84 -4.76
CA LEU A 12 11.54 -16.61 -4.28
C LEU A 12 10.61 -16.00 -3.22
N SER A 13 11.14 -15.83 -2.01
CA SER A 13 10.50 -15.07 -0.95
C SER A 13 11.23 -13.74 -0.83
N ILE A 14 10.51 -12.63 -0.99
CA ILE A 14 11.03 -11.31 -0.67
C ILE A 14 10.30 -10.84 0.58
N ASP A 15 11.05 -10.77 1.68
CA ASP A 15 10.60 -10.15 2.92
C ASP A 15 11.01 -8.67 2.90
N SER A 16 10.04 -7.79 2.62
CA SER A 16 10.27 -6.36 2.77
C SER A 16 10.23 -6.01 4.26
N ASN A 17 11.39 -5.60 4.78
CA ASN A 17 11.65 -5.10 6.13
C ASN A 17 11.35 -3.61 6.29
N ILE A 18 10.65 -2.99 5.33
CA ILE A 18 10.16 -1.63 5.49
C ILE A 18 9.05 -1.68 6.55
N GLY A 19 9.45 -1.51 7.81
CA GLY A 19 8.53 -1.17 8.88
C GLY A 19 7.76 0.09 8.48
N HIS A 20 6.51 0.19 8.89
CA HIS A 20 5.67 1.36 8.64
C HIS A 20 5.37 1.65 7.16
N PHE A 21 5.53 0.67 6.25
CA PHE A 21 5.19 0.85 4.84
C PHE A 21 3.75 1.34 4.65
N ASP A 22 2.79 0.72 5.34
CA ASP A 22 1.37 1.10 5.24
C ASP A 22 1.11 2.53 5.76
N GLU A 23 1.88 2.96 6.76
CA GLU A 23 1.83 4.31 7.32
C GLU A 23 2.39 5.34 6.33
N LEU A 24 3.52 5.03 5.68
CA LEU A 24 4.11 5.89 4.66
C LEU A 24 3.19 6.05 3.44
N VAL A 25 2.55 4.96 3.01
CA VAL A 25 1.57 5.00 1.92
C VAL A 25 0.34 5.81 2.32
N ARG A 26 -0.17 5.65 3.55
CA ARG A 26 -1.25 6.48 4.13
C ARG A 26 -0.92 7.97 4.08
N LEU A 27 0.24 8.35 4.61
CA LEU A 27 0.68 9.74 4.67
C LEU A 27 0.83 10.34 3.27
N SER A 28 1.44 9.58 2.35
CA SER A 28 1.62 10.01 0.96
C SER A 28 0.29 10.16 0.23
N TYR A 29 -0.62 9.19 0.40
CA TYR A 29 -1.97 9.22 -0.18
C TYR A 29 -2.76 10.43 0.32
N GLY A 30 -2.73 10.70 1.64
CA GLY A 30 -3.41 11.86 2.19
C GLY A 30 -2.81 13.20 1.79
N ALA A 31 -1.48 13.28 1.65
CA ALA A 31 -0.81 14.46 1.11
C ALA A 31 -1.14 14.69 -0.38
N ALA A 32 -1.32 13.63 -1.16
CA ALA A 32 -1.72 13.72 -2.55
C ALA A 32 -3.17 14.27 -2.68
N ILE A 33 -4.11 13.72 -1.89
CA ILE A 33 -5.50 14.21 -1.86
C ILE A 33 -5.56 15.68 -1.43
N SER A 34 -4.86 16.06 -0.35
CA SER A 34 -4.92 17.44 0.16
C SER A 34 -4.33 18.47 -0.81
N LYS A 35 -3.43 18.04 -1.71
CA LYS A 35 -2.87 18.86 -2.78
C LYS A 35 -3.66 18.79 -4.10
N GLY A 36 -4.78 18.07 -4.13
CA GLY A 36 -5.60 17.92 -5.33
C GLY A 36 -4.93 17.09 -6.43
N VAL A 37 -3.97 16.23 -6.08
CA VAL A 37 -3.33 15.33 -7.04
C VAL A 37 -4.38 14.31 -7.50
N VAL A 38 -4.68 14.32 -8.80
CA VAL A 38 -5.58 13.34 -9.40
C VAL A 38 -4.87 12.01 -9.45
N MET A 39 -5.36 11.06 -8.67
CA MET A 39 -4.83 9.72 -8.67
C MET A 39 -5.50 8.85 -9.71
N ASP A 40 -4.74 7.89 -10.21
CA ASP A 40 -5.30 6.80 -11.01
C ASP A 40 -6.40 6.06 -10.20
N PRO A 41 -7.59 5.84 -10.77
CA PRO A 41 -8.70 5.19 -10.07
C PRO A 41 -8.39 3.78 -9.55
N ALA A 42 -7.49 3.03 -10.21
CA ALA A 42 -7.08 1.72 -9.73
C ALA A 42 -6.23 1.83 -8.47
N THR A 43 -5.41 2.88 -8.36
CA THR A 43 -4.62 3.14 -7.15
C THR A 43 -5.53 3.38 -5.94
N GLY A 44 -6.57 4.20 -6.08
CA GLY A 44 -7.55 4.41 -5.00
C GLY A 44 -8.23 3.12 -4.55
N ARG A 45 -8.75 2.32 -5.49
CA ARG A 45 -9.39 1.03 -5.20
C ARG A 45 -8.44 0.04 -4.52
N ASN A 46 -7.19 -0.03 -4.95
CA ASN A 46 -6.19 -0.91 -4.36
C ASN A 46 -5.90 -0.52 -2.90
N LEU A 47 -5.77 0.78 -2.63
CA LEU A 47 -5.55 1.28 -1.26
C LEU A 47 -6.76 1.02 -0.37
N SER A 48 -7.99 1.17 -0.88
CA SER A 48 -9.21 0.79 -0.16
C SER A 48 -9.30 -0.69 0.14
N ALA A 49 -8.96 -1.56 -0.82
CA ALA A 49 -8.96 -3.01 -0.64
C ALA A 49 -7.94 -3.46 0.43
N LEU A 50 -6.85 -2.71 0.57
CA LEU A 50 -5.83 -2.93 1.60
C LEU A 50 -6.17 -2.23 2.93
N GLY A 51 -7.26 -1.47 3.02
CA GLY A 51 -7.65 -0.70 4.19
C GLY A 51 -6.66 0.43 4.53
N ILE A 52 -5.89 0.89 3.55
CA ILE A 52 -4.86 1.93 3.69
C ILE A 52 -5.49 3.32 3.53
N ASP A 53 -6.62 3.46 2.84
CA ASP A 53 -7.34 4.72 2.61
C ASP A 53 -8.11 5.27 3.82
N ARG A 54 -8.34 4.45 4.86
CA ARG A 54 -9.02 4.86 6.08
C ARG A 54 -8.08 5.73 6.91
N PHE A 55 -8.17 7.05 6.74
CA PHE A 55 -7.68 8.00 7.72
C PHE A 55 -8.26 7.62 9.08
N GLY A 56 -7.38 7.40 10.07
CA GLY A 56 -7.73 6.77 11.33
C GLY A 56 -8.99 7.32 11.99
N ALA A 57 -10.04 6.52 12.03
CA ALA A 57 -10.97 6.47 13.15
C ALA A 57 -10.57 5.25 14.01
N GLY A 58 -9.80 5.52 15.06
CA GLY A 58 -9.63 4.61 16.20
C GLY A 58 -8.57 3.50 16.07
N ARG A 59 -7.39 3.76 16.65
CA ARG A 59 -6.79 2.88 17.67
C ARG A 59 -5.70 3.62 18.41
#